data_AF-A0A1C7WGN9-F1
#
_entry.id   AF-A0A1C7WGN9-F1
#
_cell.length_a   1.000
_cell.length_b   1.000
_cell.length_c   1.000
_cell.angle_alpha   90.00
_cell.angle_beta   90.00
_cell.angle_gamma   90.00
#
_symmetry.space_group_name_H-M   'P 1'
#
loop_
_entity.id
_entity.type
_entity.pdbx_description
1 polymer ?
#
loop_
_entity_poly.entity_id
_entity_poly.type
_entity_poly.pdbx_seq_one_letter_code
_entity_poly.pdbx_strand_id
1 'polypeptide(L)'
;MNRQIADIGMAPNTTQIKKGLEHSYKIMQMIAAVKSVNESQEFINHLHSRHRGLIYFMANITKERHRLKFEQLTERERLAVIEAMRDLKELAATLPKRLCSGDSVIKDNV
;
A
#
# COMPACT_ATOMS: atom_id res chain seq x y z
N MET A 1 -12.77 29.38 -30.69
CA MET A 1 -11.35 29.67 -31.00
C MET A 1 -10.51 28.48 -30.55
N ASN A 2 -10.28 27.52 -31.45
CA ASN A 2 -9.38 26.38 -31.20
C ASN A 2 -7.95 26.86 -31.45
N ARG A 3 -7.13 26.99 -30.40
CA ARG A 3 -5.68 27.10 -30.56
C ARG A 3 -5.15 25.71 -30.90
N GLN A 4 -5.03 25.42 -32.19
CA GLN A 4 -4.20 24.31 -32.66
C GLN A 4 -2.76 24.61 -32.23
N ILE A 5 -2.22 23.75 -31.37
CA ILE A 5 -0.79 23.76 -31.05
C ILE A 5 -0.09 23.22 -32.31
N ALA A 6 0.40 24.12 -33.15
CA ALA A 6 1.25 23.73 -34.27
C ALA A 6 2.61 23.30 -33.68
N ASP A 7 2.99 22.05 -33.92
CA ASP A 7 4.33 21.55 -33.62
C ASP A 7 5.32 22.19 -34.61
N ILE A 8 5.81 23.36 -34.21
CA ILE A 8 6.94 24.05 -34.86
C ILE A 8 8.19 23.22 -34.55
N GLY A 9 8.44 22.18 -35.34
CA GLY A 9 9.52 21.18 -35.18
C GLY A 9 10.95 21.73 -35.18
N MET A 10 11.27 22.60 -34.22
CA MET A 10 12.63 23.01 -33.91
C MET A 10 13.19 22.06 -32.87
N ALA A 11 14.29 21.38 -33.23
CA ALA A 11 15.03 20.56 -32.29
C ALA A 11 15.42 21.41 -31.06
N PRO A 12 15.25 20.89 -29.84
CA PRO A 12 15.57 21.65 -28.63
C PRO A 12 17.04 22.06 -28.62
N ASN A 13 17.30 23.33 -28.32
CA ASN A 13 18.67 23.84 -28.21
C ASN A 13 19.36 23.28 -26.95
N THR A 14 20.69 23.39 -26.88
CA THR A 14 21.51 22.85 -25.78
C THR A 14 21.03 23.29 -24.39
N THR A 15 20.55 24.53 -24.26
CA THR A 15 20.02 25.06 -23.00
C THR A 15 18.70 24.40 -22.63
N GLN A 16 17.80 24.18 -23.60
CA GLN A 16 16.55 23.46 -23.40
C GLN A 16 16.79 21.99 -23.03
N ILE A 17 17.75 21.32 -23.68
CA ILE A 17 18.16 19.96 -23.35
C ILE A 17 18.68 19.89 -21.91
N LYS A 18 19.58 20.80 -21.52
CA LYS A 18 20.13 20.86 -20.16
C LYS A 18 19.03 21.04 -19.11
N LYS A 19 18.11 21.98 -19.32
CA LYS A 19 16.95 22.19 -18.43
C LYS A 19 16.07 20.93 -18.36
N GLY A 20 15.78 20.31 -19.50
CA GLY A 20 14.99 19.07 -19.56
C GLY A 20 15.63 17.92 -18.76
N LEU A 21 16.95 17.76 -18.85
CA LEU A 21 17.70 16.77 -18.08
C LEU A 21 17.68 17.07 -16.57
N GLU A 22 17.89 18.32 -16.16
CA GLU A 22 17.81 18.72 -14.74
C GLU A 22 16.41 18.46 -14.16
N HIS A 23 15.35 18.77 -14.89
CA HIS A 23 13.98 18.48 -14.47
C HIS A 23 13.70 16.98 -14.39
N SER A 24 14.13 16.22 -15.39
CA SER A 24 13.96 14.76 -15.42
C SER A 24 14.68 14.09 -14.24
N TYR A 25 15.89 14.56 -13.93
CA TYR A 25 16.65 14.08 -12.78
C TYR A 25 15.93 14.36 -11.44
N LYS A 26 15.41 15.56 -11.24
CA LYS A 26 14.60 15.90 -10.06
C LYS A 26 13.36 15.01 -9.93
N ILE A 27 12.66 14.78 -11.04
CA ILE A 27 11.49 13.88 -11.06
C ILE A 27 11.90 12.46 -10.64
N MET A 28 13.00 11.93 -11.19
CA MET A 28 13.50 10.61 -10.80
C MET A 28 13.86 10.53 -9.31
N GLN A 29 14.48 11.57 -8.76
CA GLN A 29 14.77 11.65 -7.32
C GLN A 29 13.49 11.65 -6.48
N MET A 30 12.46 12.40 -6.89
CA MET A 30 11.18 12.42 -6.19
C MET A 30 10.48 11.05 -6.25
N ILE A 31 10.50 10.38 -7.40
CA ILE A 31 9.96 9.02 -7.54
C ILE A 31 10.72 8.04 -6.66
N ALA A 32 12.06 8.12 -6.61
CA ALA A 32 12.88 7.28 -5.74
C ALA A 32 12.59 7.54 -4.25
N ALA A 33 12.40 8.80 -3.85
CA ALA A 33 12.03 9.16 -2.48
C ALA A 33 10.64 8.63 -2.11
N VAL A 34 9.64 8.75 -2.99
CA VAL A 34 8.31 8.16 -2.77
C VAL A 34 8.40 6.63 -2.69
N LYS A 35 9.17 5.99 -3.57
CA LYS A 35 9.42 4.55 -3.51
C LYS A 35 10.20 4.10 -2.27
N SER A 36 10.97 4.99 -1.64
CA SER A 36 11.71 4.67 -0.41
C SER A 36 10.81 4.60 0.82
N VAL A 37 9.60 5.15 0.75
CA VAL A 37 8.59 5.03 1.81
C VAL A 37 7.81 3.73 1.59
N ASN A 38 8.14 2.71 2.38
CA ASN A 38 7.37 1.48 2.40
C ASN A 38 6.14 1.67 3.31
N GLU A 39 5.06 2.19 2.75
CA GLU A 39 3.80 2.45 3.47
C GLU A 39 3.25 1.19 4.18
N SER A 40 3.43 0.01 3.57
CA SER A 40 2.99 -1.26 4.17
C SER A 40 3.80 -1.62 5.41
N GLN A 41 5.12 -1.40 5.36
CA GLN A 41 5.99 -1.57 6.53
C GLN A 41 5.60 -0.60 7.64
N GLU A 42 5.42 0.68 7.31
CA GLU A 42 5.03 1.71 8.27
C GLU A 42 3.69 1.37 8.93
N PHE A 43 2.69 1.01 8.13
CA PHE A 43 1.37 0.60 8.61
C PHE A 43 1.47 -0.59 9.58
N ILE A 44 2.10 -1.70 9.16
CA ILE A 44 2.22 -2.91 9.99
C ILE A 44 2.96 -2.62 11.30
N ASN A 45 4.01 -1.80 11.26
CA ASN A 45 4.82 -1.50 12.43
C ASN A 45 4.08 -0.63 13.46
N HIS A 46 3.10 0.18 13.02
CA HIS A 46 2.27 1.03 13.89
C HIS A 46 0.95 0.39 14.33
N LEU A 47 0.59 -0.80 13.80
CA LEU A 47 -0.60 -1.51 14.23
C LEU A 47 -0.51 -1.97 15.69
N HIS A 48 -1.65 -1.86 16.38
CA HIS A 48 -1.82 -2.51 17.69
C HIS A 48 -1.57 -4.02 17.57
N SER A 49 -0.96 -4.61 18.62
CA SER A 49 -0.49 -6.00 18.63
C SER A 49 -1.53 -7.02 18.19
N ARG A 50 -2.79 -6.83 18.60
CA ARG A 50 -3.93 -7.68 18.20
C ARG A 50 -4.16 -7.69 16.67
N HIS A 51 -4.14 -6.53 16.03
CA HIS A 51 -4.37 -6.42 14.59
C HIS A 51 -3.18 -6.95 13.79
N ARG A 52 -1.95 -6.63 14.24
CA ARG A 52 -0.74 -7.22 13.65
C ARG A 52 -0.75 -8.75 13.76
N GLY A 53 -1.16 -9.27 14.92
CA GLY A 53 -1.31 -10.71 15.15
C GLY A 53 -2.34 -11.37 14.24
N LEU A 54 -3.48 -10.71 13.98
CA LEU A 54 -4.49 -11.19 13.02
C LEU A 54 -3.90 -11.30 11.61
N ILE A 55 -3.22 -10.24 11.13
CA ILE A 55 -2.62 -10.23 9.79
C ILE A 55 -1.54 -11.32 9.69
N TYR A 56 -0.67 -11.45 10.69
CA TYR A 56 0.39 -12.44 10.69
C TYR A 56 -0.15 -13.86 10.79
N PHE A 57 -1.20 -14.09 11.57
CA PHE A 57 -1.92 -15.35 11.60
C PHE A 57 -2.45 -15.73 10.22
N MET A 58 -3.11 -14.79 9.54
CA MET A 58 -3.65 -15.02 8.21
C MET A 58 -2.57 -15.24 7.15
N ALA A 59 -1.39 -14.64 7.33
CA ALA A 59 -0.20 -14.89 6.53
C ALA A 59 0.52 -16.22 6.88
N ASN A 60 -0.08 -17.09 7.71
CA ASN A 60 0.50 -18.33 8.20
C ASN A 60 1.86 -18.17 8.92
N ILE A 61 2.09 -17.01 9.55
CA ILE A 61 3.28 -16.76 10.38
C ILE A 61 3.03 -17.33 11.78
N THR A 62 3.98 -18.11 12.28
CA THR A 62 3.89 -18.73 13.60
C THR A 62 3.80 -17.68 14.72
N LYS A 63 3.07 -18.00 15.79
CA LYS A 63 2.74 -17.07 16.88
C LYS A 63 3.98 -16.48 17.54
N GLU A 64 5.05 -17.25 17.66
CA GLU A 64 6.34 -16.85 18.26
C GLU A 64 6.99 -15.68 17.51
N ARG A 65 6.62 -15.51 16.23
CA ARG A 65 7.13 -14.49 15.32
C ARG A 65 6.22 -13.26 15.21
N HIS A 66 5.06 -13.23 15.87
CA HIS A 66 4.13 -12.07 15.86
C HIS A 66 4.68 -10.81 16.57
N ARG A 67 5.74 -10.99 17.35
CA ARG A 67 6.51 -9.90 17.96
C ARG A 67 7.46 -9.19 16.98
N LEU A 68 7.75 -9.80 15.83
CA LEU A 68 8.68 -9.25 14.85
C LEU A 68 8.06 -8.07 14.10
N LYS A 69 8.88 -7.04 13.88
CA LYS A 69 8.56 -5.96 12.94
C LYS A 69 8.64 -6.46 11.50
N PHE A 70 8.01 -5.74 10.59
CA PHE A 70 7.89 -6.17 9.19
C PHE A 70 9.26 -6.37 8.51
N GLU A 71 10.25 -5.53 8.80
CA GLU A 71 11.62 -5.66 8.27
C GLU A 71 12.38 -6.89 8.80
N GLN A 72 11.95 -7.46 9.93
CA GLN A 72 12.57 -8.64 10.55
C GLN A 72 11.98 -9.95 10.03
N LEU A 73 10.93 -9.89 9.22
CA LEU A 73 10.37 -11.05 8.52
C LEU A 73 11.27 -11.46 7.36
N THR A 74 11.17 -12.72 6.94
CA THR A 74 11.77 -13.17 5.69
C THR A 74 11.03 -12.55 4.50
N GLU A 75 11.65 -12.57 3.32
CA GLU A 75 11.00 -12.07 2.10
C GLU A 75 9.67 -12.78 1.80
N ARG A 76 9.63 -14.11 1.96
CA ARG A 76 8.42 -14.91 1.78
C ARG A 76 7.32 -14.52 2.77
N GLU A 77 7.67 -14.32 4.03
CA GLU A 77 6.70 -13.87 5.05
C GLU A 77 6.20 -12.46 4.78
N ARG A 78 7.05 -11.54 4.31
CA ARG A 78 6.61 -10.19 3.92
C ARG A 78 5.61 -10.27 2.77
N LEU A 79 5.87 -11.08 1.75
CA LEU A 79 4.93 -11.30 0.64
C LEU A 79 3.59 -11.84 1.14
N ALA A 80 3.62 -12.88 1.98
CA ALA A 80 2.41 -13.46 2.58
C ALA A 80 1.63 -12.45 3.44
N VAL A 81 2.31 -11.55 4.15
CA VAL A 81 1.66 -10.45 4.89
C VAL A 81 0.94 -9.49 3.94
N ILE A 82 1.56 -9.12 2.81
CA ILE A 82 0.91 -8.25 1.82
C ILE A 82 -0.32 -8.93 1.22
N GLU A 83 -0.25 -10.22 0.91
CA GLU A 83 -1.40 -11.01 0.43
C GLU A 83 -2.52 -11.06 1.48
N ALA A 84 -2.19 -11.39 2.73
CA ALA A 84 -3.17 -11.41 3.83
C ALA A 84 -3.85 -10.04 4.04
N MET A 85 -3.12 -8.93 3.91
CA MET A 85 -3.73 -7.60 3.98
C MET A 85 -4.70 -7.31 2.83
N ARG A 86 -4.40 -7.80 1.62
CA ARG A 86 -5.30 -7.64 0.46
C ARG A 86 -6.59 -8.42 0.67
N ASP A 87 -6.47 -9.66 1.11
CA ASP A 87 -7.63 -10.51 1.40
C ASP A 87 -8.47 -9.95 2.55
N LEU A 88 -7.85 -9.42 3.61
CA LEU A 88 -8.57 -8.72 4.69
C LEU A 88 -9.30 -7.47 4.19
N LYS A 89 -8.70 -6.73 3.25
CA LYS A 89 -9.36 -5.56 2.64
C LYS A 89 -10.58 -5.97 1.84
N GLU A 90 -10.49 -7.08 1.10
CA GLU A 90 -11.62 -7.65 0.36
C GLU A 90 -12.71 -8.14 1.32
N LEU A 91 -12.35 -8.93 2.33
CA LEU A 91 -13.26 -9.39 3.37
C LEU A 91 -13.96 -8.21 4.07
N ALA A 92 -13.20 -7.19 4.49
CA ALA A 92 -13.75 -6.00 5.14
C ALA A 92 -14.78 -5.27 4.25
N ALA A 93 -14.59 -5.27 2.93
CA ALA A 93 -15.54 -4.69 2.00
C ALA A 93 -16.87 -5.49 1.88
N THR A 94 -16.83 -6.80 2.19
CA THR A 94 -18.02 -7.67 2.20
C THR A 94 -18.79 -7.65 3.52
N LEU A 95 -18.22 -7.09 4.59
CA LEU A 95 -18.89 -7.04 5.89
C LEU A 95 -20.19 -6.23 5.82
N PRO A 96 -21.21 -6.58 6.61
CA PRO A 96 -22.41 -5.77 6.75
C PRO A 96 -22.07 -4.31 7.05
N LYS A 97 -22.68 -3.38 6.30
CA LYS A 97 -22.43 -1.93 6.45
C LYS A 97 -22.71 -1.41 7.86
N ARG A 98 -23.57 -2.10 8.61
CA ARG A 98 -23.89 -1.82 10.00
C ARG A 98 -23.67 -3.11 10.77
N LEU A 99 -22.83 -3.04 11.79
CA LEU A 99 -22.64 -4.07 12.78
C LEU A 99 -23.13 -3.48 14.11
N CYS A 100 -24.17 -4.07 14.70
CA CYS A 100 -24.73 -3.62 15.95
C CYS A 100 -24.86 -4.78 16.94
N SER A 101 -24.92 -4.47 18.24
CA SER A 101 -25.03 -5.52 19.26
C SER A 101 -26.30 -6.37 19.11
N GLY A 102 -27.34 -5.84 18.44
CA GLY A 102 -28.56 -6.60 18.14
C GLY A 102 -28.33 -7.78 17.20
N ASP A 103 -27.30 -7.74 16.36
CA ASP A 103 -26.94 -8.84 15.45
C ASP A 103 -26.42 -10.08 16.20
N SER A 104 -26.16 -9.96 17.51
CA SER A 104 -25.75 -11.09 18.35
C SER A 104 -26.91 -11.99 18.79
N VAL A 105 -28.16 -11.55 18.63
CA VAL A 105 -29.34 -12.29 19.08
C VAL A 105 -29.70 -13.36 18.05
N ILE A 106 -29.58 -14.62 18.44
CA ILE A 106 -30.07 -15.76 17.64
C ILE A 106 -31.58 -15.82 17.83
N LYS A 107 -32.34 -15.61 16.75
CA LYS A 107 -33.78 -15.86 16.76
C LYS A 107 -34.00 -17.34 16.49
N ASP A 108 -34.36 -18.08 17.53
CA ASP A 108 -34.85 -19.44 17.38
C ASP A 108 -36.20 -19.38 16.67
N ASN A 109 -36.24 -19.78 15.41
CA ASN A 109 -37.50 -19.98 14.69
C ASN A 109 -38.13 -21.26 15.24
N VAL A 110 -38.99 -21.13 16.26
CA VAL A 110 -39.96 -22.16 16.66
C VAL A 110 -41.11 -22.20 15.67
#